data_AF-A0A946MJX6-F1
#
_entry.id   AF-A0A946MJX6-F1
#
_cell.length_a   1.000
_cell.length_b   1.000
_cell.length_c   1.000
_cell.angle_alpha   90.00
_cell.angle_beta   90.00
_cell.angle_gamma   90.00
#
_symmetry.space_group_name_H-M   'P 1'
#
loop_
_entity.id
_entity.type
_entity.pdbx_description
1 polymer ?
#
loop_
_entity_poly.entity_id
_entity_poly.type
_entity_poly.pdbx_seq_one_letter_code
_entity_poly.pdbx_strand_id
1 'polypeptide(L)'
;MLFFREIMDRKLKDPGFRKFYEKECHLCSTTLKVIANLEEKKQSLTDILDKLNISRHDFEMLKQGENCNPEMVRQFCVYLGLMEPGLFKNCRK
;
A
#
# COMPACT_ATOMS: atom_id res chain seq x y z
N MET A 1 -10.90 7.82 -16.85
CA MET A 1 -11.85 6.90 -16.16
C MET A 1 -11.78 7.20 -14.66
N LEU A 2 -12.73 7.95 -14.11
CA LEU A 2 -12.73 8.43 -12.71
C LEU A 2 -13.76 7.74 -11.80
N PHE A 3 -14.55 6.82 -12.35
CA PHE A 3 -15.76 6.30 -11.71
C PHE A 3 -15.50 5.48 -10.44
N PHE A 4 -14.45 4.65 -10.41
CA PHE A 4 -14.19 3.79 -9.26
C PHE A 4 -13.69 4.56 -8.03
N ARG A 5 -12.80 5.54 -8.22
CA ARG A 5 -12.26 6.36 -7.12
C ARG A 5 -13.36 7.16 -6.42
N GLU A 6 -14.24 7.79 -7.18
CA GLU A 6 -15.35 8.56 -6.63
C GLU A 6 -16.37 7.67 -5.88
N ILE A 7 -16.62 6.46 -6.39
CA ILE A 7 -17.49 5.48 -5.73
C ILE A 7 -16.87 5.01 -4.41
N MET A 8 -15.57 4.71 -4.41
CA MET A 8 -14.85 4.31 -3.20
C MET A 8 -14.82 5.44 -2.17
N ASP A 9 -14.54 6.68 -2.56
CA ASP A 9 -14.55 7.83 -1.65
C ASP A 9 -15.94 8.06 -1.04
N ARG A 10 -17.02 7.85 -1.81
CA ARG A 10 -18.39 7.92 -1.28
C ARG A 10 -18.69 6.78 -0.32
N LYS A 11 -18.25 5.56 -0.64
CA LYS A 11 -18.48 4.38 0.21
C LYS A 11 -17.67 4.42 1.50
N LEU A 12 -16.44 4.93 1.48
CA LEU A 12 -15.60 5.09 2.68
C LEU A 12 -16.13 6.14 3.66
N LYS A 13 -17.03 7.03 3.23
CA LYS A 13 -17.77 7.94 4.12
C LYS A 13 -18.89 7.24 4.89
N ASP A 14 -19.34 6.07 4.45
CA ASP A 14 -20.31 5.26 5.18
C ASP A 14 -19.60 4.52 6.33
N PRO A 15 -19.99 4.74 7.61
CA PRO A 15 -19.30 4.13 8.76
C PRO A 15 -19.38 2.60 8.78
N GLY A 16 -20.47 2.01 8.27
CA GLY A 16 -20.66 0.56 8.22
C GLY A 16 -19.76 -0.09 7.18
N PHE A 17 -19.75 0.48 5.97
CA PHE A 17 -18.84 0.08 4.90
C PHE A 17 -17.38 0.30 5.31
N ARG A 18 -17.05 1.42 5.95
CA ARG A 18 -15.69 1.69 6.42
C ARG A 18 -15.22 0.65 7.42
N LYS A 19 -16.03 0.27 8.41
CA LYS A 19 -15.67 -0.79 9.37
C LYS A 19 -15.50 -2.14 8.69
N PHE A 20 -16.37 -2.48 7.73
CA PHE A 20 -16.25 -3.71 6.95
C PHE A 20 -14.98 -3.69 6.09
N TYR A 21 -14.74 -2.58 5.38
CA TYR A 21 -13.54 -2.37 4.57
C TYR A 21 -12.27 -2.44 5.42
N GLU A 22 -12.20 -1.78 6.58
CA GLU A 22 -11.05 -1.87 7.48
C GLU A 22 -10.85 -3.28 8.07
N LYS A 23 -11.91 -4.08 8.19
CA LYS A 23 -11.85 -5.47 8.68
C LYS A 23 -11.38 -6.45 7.60
N GLU A 24 -11.84 -6.27 6.36
CA GLU A 24 -11.57 -7.17 5.23
C GLU A 24 -10.36 -6.72 4.38
N CYS A 25 -9.99 -5.44 4.44
CA CYS A 25 -8.84 -4.94 3.70
C CYS A 25 -7.56 -5.43 4.35
N HIS A 26 -6.91 -6.39 3.70
CA HIS A 26 -5.59 -6.89 4.07
C HIS A 26 -4.46 -5.88 3.79
N LEU A 27 -4.78 -4.78 3.10
CA LEU A 27 -3.87 -3.68 2.82
C LEU A 27 -4.11 -2.51 3.77
N CYS A 28 -3.11 -2.24 4.61
CA CYS A 28 -3.16 -1.03 5.42
C CYS A 28 -2.99 0.22 4.55
N SER A 29 -3.45 1.37 5.07
CA SER A 29 -3.32 2.67 4.41
C SER A 29 -1.87 2.99 3.99
N THR A 30 -0.89 2.47 4.73
CA THR A 30 0.53 2.66 4.45
C THR A 30 0.98 1.92 3.20
N THR A 31 0.54 0.67 3.01
CA THR A 31 0.83 -0.09 1.80
C THR A 31 0.26 0.59 0.56
N LEU A 32 -0.97 1.12 0.67
CA LEU A 32 -1.58 1.90 -0.41
C LEU A 32 -0.79 3.18 -0.72
N LYS A 33 -0.32 3.91 0.30
CA LYS A 33 0.53 5.10 0.13
C LYS A 33 1.84 4.76 -0.58
N VAL A 34 2.47 3.63 -0.25
CA VAL A 34 3.66 3.10 -0.92
C VAL A 34 3.38 2.84 -2.40
N ILE A 35 2.34 2.06 -2.71
CA ILE A 35 2.01 1.69 -4.10
C ILE A 35 1.74 2.95 -4.93
N ALA A 36 0.95 3.88 -4.42
CA ALA A 36 0.67 5.14 -5.10
C ALA A 36 1.95 5.95 -5.39
N ASN A 37 2.87 6.05 -4.43
CA ASN A 37 4.13 6.77 -4.61
C ASN A 37 5.07 6.08 -5.63
N LEU A 38 5.04 4.74 -5.70
CA LEU A 38 5.80 3.98 -6.69
C LEU A 38 5.25 4.18 -8.10
N GLU A 39 3.92 4.26 -8.26
CA GLU A 39 3.28 4.52 -9.56
C GLU A 39 3.48 5.98 -10.03
N GLU A 40 3.55 6.95 -9.12
CA GLU A 40 3.82 8.36 -9.45
C GLU A 40 5.28 8.65 -9.80
N LYS A 41 6.22 7.80 -9.38
CA LYS A 41 7.65 7.97 -9.69
C LYS A 41 7.94 7.59 -11.14
N LYS A 42 8.69 8.46 -11.81
CA LYS A 42 9.25 8.20 -13.16
C LYS A 42 10.42 7.20 -13.19
N GLN A 43 10.80 6.65 -12.03
CA GLN A 43 11.84 5.62 -11.94
C GLN A 43 11.28 4.26 -12.38
N SER A 44 12.11 3.44 -13.01
CA SER A 44 11.77 2.07 -13.35
C SER A 44 11.46 1.30 -12.06
N LEU A 45 10.25 0.72 -11.98
CA LEU A 45 9.85 -0.16 -10.87
C LEU A 45 10.89 -1.29 -10.68
N THR A 46 11.41 -1.84 -11.79
CA THR A 46 12.44 -2.88 -11.77
C THR A 46 13.68 -2.44 -10.99
N ASP A 47 14.18 -1.22 -11.24
CA ASP A 47 15.38 -0.71 -10.56
C ASP A 47 15.16 -0.53 -9.05
N ILE A 48 13.93 -0.16 -8.67
CA ILE A 48 13.55 -0.02 -7.26
C ILE A 48 13.52 -1.39 -6.59
N LEU A 49 12.89 -2.39 -7.24
CA LEU A 49 12.80 -3.75 -6.74
C LEU A 49 14.18 -4.39 -6.58
N ASP A 50 15.04 -4.23 -7.59
CA ASP A 50 16.43 -4.72 -7.56
C ASP A 50 17.21 -4.07 -6.41
N LYS A 51 17.09 -2.75 -6.24
CA LYS A 51 17.77 -2.03 -5.15
C LYS A 51 17.32 -2.44 -3.76
N LEU A 52 16.06 -2.84 -3.62
CA LEU A 52 15.50 -3.31 -2.34
C LEU A 52 15.61 -4.82 -2.16
N ASN A 53 16.13 -5.55 -3.15
CA ASN A 53 16.19 -7.00 -3.18
C ASN A 53 14.80 -7.65 -2.96
N ILE A 54 13.78 -7.09 -3.61
CA ILE A 54 12.39 -7.57 -3.55
C ILE A 54 12.05 -8.22 -4.89
N SER A 55 11.53 -9.45 -4.88
CA SER A 55 11.13 -10.09 -6.12
C SER A 55 9.88 -9.43 -6.71
N ARG A 56 9.75 -9.46 -8.04
CA ARG A 56 8.53 -8.97 -8.70
C ARG A 56 7.28 -9.73 -8.25
N HIS A 57 7.40 -11.03 -7.97
CA HIS A 57 6.30 -11.82 -7.44
C HIS A 57 5.84 -11.30 -6.08
N ASP A 58 6.77 -11.08 -5.15
CA ASP A 58 6.45 -10.57 -3.82
C ASP A 58 5.82 -9.17 -3.87
N PHE A 59 6.28 -8.32 -4.79
CA PHE A 59 5.67 -7.01 -5.03
C PHE A 59 4.23 -7.12 -5.56
N GLU A 60 3.94 -8.04 -6.48
CA GLU A 60 2.57 -8.24 -6.97
C GLU A 60 1.66 -8.80 -5.88
N MET A 61 2.14 -9.73 -5.05
CA MET A 61 1.42 -10.22 -3.88
C MET A 61 1.11 -9.10 -2.88
N LEU A 62 2.06 -8.17 -2.70
CA LEU A 62 1.85 -6.96 -1.91
C LEU A 62 0.82 -6.03 -2.58
N LYS A 63 0.87 -5.83 -3.89
CA LYS A 63 -0.04 -4.95 -4.64
C LYS A 63 -1.49 -5.45 -4.58
N GLN A 64 -1.68 -6.76 -4.66
CA GLN A 64 -2.98 -7.41 -4.64
C GLN A 64 -3.56 -7.57 -3.23
N GLY A 65 -2.73 -7.36 -2.20
CA GLY A 65 -3.15 -7.54 -0.80
C GLY A 65 -3.23 -9.00 -0.37
N GLU A 66 -2.69 -9.92 -1.17
CA GLU A 66 -2.63 -11.34 -0.83
C GLU A 66 -1.56 -11.62 0.24
N ASN A 67 -0.45 -10.87 0.23
CA ASN A 67 0.60 -10.96 1.25
C ASN A 67 1.17 -9.59 1.61
N CYS A 68 0.63 -8.98 2.68
CA CYS A 68 1.13 -7.71 3.19
C CYS A 68 2.25 -7.92 4.21
N ASN A 69 3.50 -8.06 3.74
CA ASN A 69 4.68 -8.15 4.61
C ASN A 69 5.07 -6.76 5.18
N PRO A 70 4.97 -6.54 6.51
CA PRO A 70 5.28 -5.24 7.12
C PRO A 70 6.72 -4.77 6.90
N GLU A 71 7.68 -5.69 6.84
CA GLU A 71 9.10 -5.35 6.66
C GLU A 71 9.38 -4.85 5.24
N MET A 72 8.73 -5.45 4.25
CA MET A 72 8.81 -4.98 2.86
C MET A 72 8.17 -3.59 2.71
N VAL A 73 7.00 -3.38 3.31
CA VAL A 73 6.36 -2.06 3.35
C VAL A 73 7.27 -1.03 4.02
N ARG A 74 7.97 -1.42 5.09
CA ARG A 74 8.95 -0.57 5.78
C ARG A 74 10.12 -0.19 4.87
N GLN A 75 10.68 -1.14 4.13
CA GLN A 75 11.77 -0.88 3.18
C GLN A 75 11.35 0.13 2.11
N PHE A 76 10.15 -0.02 1.54
CA PHE A 76 9.61 0.97 0.61
C PHE A 76 9.39 2.33 1.27
N CYS A 77 8.86 2.40 2.50
CA CYS A 77 8.67 3.66 3.21
C CYS A 77 10.00 4.38 3.45
N VAL A 78 11.05 3.65 3.82
CA VAL A 78 12.40 4.20 3.98
C VAL A 78 12.93 4.70 2.63
N TYR A 79 12.80 3.91 1.57
CA TYR A 79 13.24 4.30 0.22
C TYR A 79 12.53 5.56 -0.29
N LEU A 80 11.23 5.67 -0.01
CA LEU A 80 10.38 6.77 -0.46
C LEU A 80 10.41 7.99 0.48
N GLY A 81 11.09 7.90 1.64
CA GLY A 81 11.13 8.98 2.63
C GLY A 81 9.79 9.23 3.34
N LEU A 82 8.93 8.20 3.45
CA LEU A 82 7.57 8.28 4.01
C LEU A 82 7.51 7.93 5.51
N MET A 83 8.63 7.98 6.23
CA MET A 83 8.72 7.56 7.64
C MET A 83 8.07 8.60 8.57
N GLU A 84 6.77 8.46 8.80
CA GLU A 84 5.98 9.30 9.72
C GLU A 84 5.67 8.56 11.04
N PRO A 85 5.46 9.28 12.16
CA PRO A 85 5.03 8.66 13.42
C PRO A 85 3.69 7.92 13.25
N GLY A 86 3.63 6.66 13.68
CA GLY A 86 2.40 5.85 13.62
C GLY A 86 2.12 5.17 12.27
N LEU A 87 3.08 5.19 11.32
CA LEU A 87 2.94 4.60 9.99
C LEU A 87 2.57 3.11 9.99
N PHE A 88 3.02 2.35 10.99
CA PHE A 88 2.77 0.90 11.09
C PHE A 88 1.70 0.54 12.13
N LYS A 89 0.94 1.52 12.65
CA LYS A 89 -0.06 1.29 13.72
C LYS A 89 -1.14 0.27 13.34
N ASN A 90 -1.40 0.12 12.04
CA ASN A 90 -2.40 -0.78 11.46
C ASN A 90 -1.77 -2.00 10.77
N CYS A 91 -0.43 -2.12 10.74
CA CYS A 91 0.21 -3.33 10.25
C CYS A 91 0.05 -4.41 11.32
N ARG A 92 -0.58 -5.53 10.97
CA ARG A 92 -0.60 -6.69 11.86
C ARG A 92 0.84 -7.19 12.05
N LYS A 93 1.22 -7.43 13.30
CA LYS A 93 2.49 -8.05 13.68
C LYS A 93 2.54 -9.49 13.22
#